data_AF-A0A8B8MSH6-F1
#
_entry.id   AF-A0A8B8MSH6-F1
#
_cell.length_a   1.000
_cell.length_b   1.000
_cell.length_c   1.000
_cell.angle_alpha   90.00
_cell.angle_beta   90.00
_cell.angle_gamma   90.00
#
_symmetry.space_group_name_H-M   'P 1'
#
loop_
_entity.id
_entity.type
_entity.pdbx_description
1 polymer ?
#
loop_
_entity_poly.entity_id
_entity_poly.type
_entity_poly.pdbx_seq_one_letter_code
_entity_poly.pdbx_strand_id
1 'polypeptide(L)'
;MVKSKRLAYDGRGNAVAKTAEELSSAVAALGGFERGLYVEKWAPFVKELAVIVARGRDNSVLCYPVIETIHKENICHIVKAPASIPWKIRRQATDIAYKAVSSLEGAGVFAIELFLTRDGQVLLNEVAPRPHNSGHHTIESCYTSQYEQHLRAVIGLPLGDPSMKTPAAIMYNILGEEEGERGFCLAHQLIGRALSIKGAAIHWYDKPEMRKQRKMGHITIVGSSMGTVEAQLNALLSEEGRDCQSAVQPCVGIIMGSDSDLPVMKDAARILDAFDVPYEVRIVSAHRTPDVMFRYASSAQERGIQVIIAGAGGAAHLPGMVASLTPLPVIGVPVRASVLDGLDSLLSIVQMPRGVPVATVAVNNATNAGLLAVRMLGVGDPDLLARMSQYQEDTKEDVLTKAEKLQREGWESYLSP
;
A
#
# COMPACT_ATOMS: atom_id res chain seq x y z
N MET A 1 6.89 -11.05 31.49
CA MET A 1 7.39 -12.12 30.60
C MET A 1 8.72 -12.60 31.13
N VAL A 2 8.93 -13.92 31.17
CA VAL A 2 10.22 -14.54 31.54
C VAL A 2 10.96 -14.88 30.25
N LYS A 3 12.23 -14.50 30.13
CA LYS A 3 13.04 -14.72 28.93
C LYS A 3 14.39 -15.36 29.29
N SER A 4 14.87 -16.23 28.42
CA SER A 4 16.25 -16.73 28.44
C SER A 4 17.21 -15.65 27.93
N LYS A 5 18.33 -15.44 28.61
CA LYS A 5 19.36 -14.47 28.20
C LYS A 5 20.11 -14.89 26.94
N ARG A 6 20.13 -16.18 26.61
CA ARG A 6 20.94 -16.75 25.51
C ARG A 6 20.13 -17.73 24.69
N LEU A 7 20.52 -17.86 23.42
CA LEU A 7 19.98 -18.84 22.45
C LEU A 7 18.45 -18.76 22.27
N ALA A 8 17.86 -17.57 22.46
CA ALA A 8 16.46 -17.29 22.20
C ALA A 8 16.29 -16.81 20.75
N TYR A 9 15.29 -17.32 20.03
CA TYR A 9 14.95 -16.93 18.65
C TYR A 9 13.56 -17.47 18.26
N ASP A 10 12.84 -16.76 17.39
CA ASP A 10 11.52 -17.16 16.87
C ASP A 10 10.56 -17.63 18.01
N GLY A 11 10.51 -16.86 19.11
CA GLY A 11 9.72 -17.16 20.31
C GLY A 11 10.32 -18.20 21.27
N ARG A 12 11.30 -19.01 20.83
CA ARG A 12 12.01 -19.93 21.73
C ARG A 12 12.79 -19.12 22.75
N GLY A 13 12.72 -19.56 24.01
CA GLY A 13 13.34 -18.84 25.11
C GLY A 13 12.44 -17.80 25.78
N ASN A 14 11.17 -17.68 25.36
CA ASN A 14 10.18 -16.80 26.00
C ASN A 14 9.08 -17.62 26.67
N ALA A 15 8.69 -17.25 27.89
CA ALA A 15 7.55 -17.82 28.60
C ALA A 15 6.71 -16.72 29.26
N VAL A 16 5.38 -16.81 29.12
CA VAL A 16 4.45 -15.87 29.72
C VAL A 16 3.92 -16.47 31.02
N ALA A 17 4.14 -15.77 32.13
CA ALA A 17 3.49 -16.02 33.40
C ALA A 17 2.54 -14.85 33.68
N LYS A 18 1.24 -15.14 33.75
CA LYS A 18 0.16 -14.18 34.01
C LYS A 18 -0.12 -14.04 35.50
N THR A 19 0.12 -15.10 36.26
CA THR A 19 -0.06 -15.12 37.72
C THR A 19 1.21 -15.57 38.43
N ALA A 20 1.23 -15.43 39.76
CA ALA A 20 2.39 -15.80 40.57
C ALA A 20 2.64 -17.32 40.54
N GLU A 21 1.58 -18.10 40.44
CA GLU A 21 1.61 -19.57 40.44
C GLU A 21 2.21 -20.14 39.15
N GLU A 22 2.10 -19.40 38.03
CA GLU A 22 2.62 -19.80 36.72
C GLU A 22 4.15 -19.62 36.59
N LEU A 23 4.79 -18.86 37.49
CA LEU A 23 6.24 -18.57 37.42
C LEU A 23 7.10 -19.83 37.44
N SER A 24 6.81 -20.77 38.33
CA SER A 24 7.58 -22.02 38.46
C SER A 24 7.52 -22.85 37.17
N SER A 25 6.34 -22.92 36.55
CA SER A 25 6.14 -23.60 35.27
C SER A 25 6.88 -22.89 34.13
N ALA A 26 6.79 -21.56 34.07
CA ALA A 26 7.49 -20.75 33.07
C ALA A 26 9.02 -20.91 33.15
N VAL A 27 9.58 -20.92 34.36
CA VAL A 27 11.02 -21.15 34.58
C VAL A 27 11.42 -22.58 34.17
N ALA A 28 10.62 -23.58 34.54
CA ALA A 28 10.87 -24.97 34.16
C ALA A 28 10.85 -25.16 32.63
N ALA A 29 9.88 -24.55 31.94
CA ALA A 29 9.78 -24.59 30.48
C ALA A 29 11.00 -23.97 29.77
N LEU A 30 11.69 -23.03 30.42
CA LEU A 30 12.91 -22.40 29.92
C LEU A 30 14.19 -23.14 30.32
N GLY A 31 14.08 -24.30 30.97
CA GLY A 31 15.22 -25.12 31.37
C GLY A 31 15.87 -24.70 32.70
N GLY A 32 15.16 -23.94 33.53
CA GLY A 32 15.58 -23.58 34.89
C GLY A 32 16.46 -22.32 34.98
N PHE A 33 16.71 -21.88 36.22
CA PHE A 33 17.46 -20.65 36.51
C PHE A 33 18.92 -20.68 36.02
N GLU A 34 19.52 -21.88 35.93
CA GLU A 34 20.92 -22.06 35.51
C GLU A 34 21.17 -21.57 34.07
N ARG A 35 20.14 -21.50 33.23
CA ARG A 35 20.24 -20.96 31.87
C ARG A 35 20.37 -19.44 31.79
N GLY A 36 20.24 -18.76 32.93
CA GLY A 36 20.27 -17.30 33.01
C GLY A 36 18.99 -16.71 32.44
N LEU A 37 18.02 -16.44 33.32
CA LEU A 37 16.74 -15.85 32.95
C LEU A 37 16.69 -14.37 33.35
N TYR A 38 15.82 -13.62 32.70
CA TYR A 38 15.43 -12.28 33.12
C TYR A 38 13.92 -12.09 32.96
N VAL A 39 13.39 -11.08 33.65
CA VAL A 39 11.99 -10.72 33.58
C VAL A 39 11.84 -9.31 33.06
N GLU A 40 10.86 -9.12 32.19
CA GLU A 40 10.45 -7.81 31.70
C GLU A 40 8.93 -7.66 31.88
N LYS A 41 8.50 -6.41 32.05
CA LYS A 41 7.08 -6.09 32.12
C LYS A 41 6.43 -6.40 30.76
N TRP A 42 5.23 -6.97 30.78
CA TRP A 42 4.47 -7.19 29.55
C TRP A 42 4.13 -5.84 28.89
N ALA A 43 4.48 -5.69 27.60
CA ALA A 43 4.19 -4.50 26.82
C ALA A 43 2.87 -4.66 26.07
N PRO A 44 1.83 -3.86 26.36
CA PRO A 44 0.54 -3.92 25.65
C PRO A 44 0.62 -3.15 24.31
N PHE A 45 1.35 -3.71 23.36
CA PHE A 45 1.54 -3.11 22.04
C PHE A 45 0.34 -3.32 21.11
N VAL A 46 0.19 -2.44 20.12
CA VAL A 46 -0.79 -2.53 19.02
C VAL A 46 -0.14 -2.81 17.68
N LYS A 47 1.15 -2.47 17.52
CA LYS A 47 1.95 -2.78 16.35
C LYS A 47 3.37 -3.12 16.79
N GLU A 48 3.97 -4.08 16.09
CA GLU A 48 5.40 -4.32 16.15
C GLU A 48 6.03 -3.59 14.96
N LEU A 49 7.03 -2.78 15.25
CA LEU A 49 7.75 -1.99 14.27
C LEU A 49 9.19 -2.47 14.22
N ALA A 50 9.84 -2.27 13.09
CA ALA A 50 11.28 -2.42 13.01
C ALA A 50 11.91 -1.28 12.22
N VAL A 51 13.18 -1.02 12.50
CA VAL A 51 14.03 -0.11 11.73
C VAL A 51 15.34 -0.82 11.48
N ILE A 52 15.74 -0.89 10.21
CA ILE A 52 17.10 -1.31 9.86
C ILE A 52 17.99 -0.07 9.91
N VAL A 53 19.16 -0.19 10.53
CA VAL A 53 20.12 0.89 10.68
C VAL A 53 21.49 0.40 10.22
N ALA A 54 22.13 1.17 9.35
CA ALA A 54 23.49 0.94 8.91
C ALA A 54 24.45 1.86 9.66
N ARG A 55 25.60 1.32 10.08
CA ARG A 55 26.68 2.09 10.68
C ARG A 55 28.00 1.82 9.98
N GLY A 56 28.61 2.86 9.41
CA GLY A 56 29.90 2.80 8.76
C GLY A 56 31.08 2.83 9.74
N ARG A 57 32.27 2.46 9.25
CA ARG A 57 33.54 2.57 10.02
C ARG A 57 33.93 4.01 10.35
N ASP A 58 33.42 4.96 9.58
CA ASP A 58 33.56 6.40 9.79
C ASP A 58 32.55 6.98 10.80
N ASN A 59 31.79 6.11 11.50
CA ASN A 59 30.68 6.45 12.38
C ASN A 59 29.47 7.12 11.70
N SER A 60 29.40 7.10 10.36
CA SER A 60 28.16 7.46 9.67
C SER A 60 27.05 6.48 10.07
N VAL A 61 25.84 6.99 10.29
CA VAL A 61 24.67 6.18 10.66
C VAL A 61 23.50 6.58 9.76
N LEU A 62 22.92 5.60 9.08
CA LEU A 62 21.75 5.79 8.22
C LEU A 62 20.63 4.83 8.63
N CYS A 63 19.40 5.35 8.68
CA CYS A 63 18.21 4.57 9.01
C CYS A 63 17.38 4.29 7.75
N TYR A 64 16.96 3.05 7.60
CA TYR A 64 15.91 2.67 6.65
C TYR A 64 14.53 3.15 7.12
N PRO A 65 13.52 3.19 6.23
CA PRO A 65 12.16 3.50 6.61
C PRO A 65 11.65 2.57 7.71
N VAL A 66 10.83 3.13 8.60
CA VAL A 66 10.14 2.35 9.64
C VAL A 66 9.17 1.40 8.96
N ILE A 67 9.23 0.13 9.34
CA ILE A 67 8.38 -0.95 8.83
C ILE A 67 7.52 -1.52 9.94
N GLU A 68 6.40 -2.14 9.56
CA GLU A 68 5.56 -2.90 10.47
C GLU A 68 5.82 -4.40 10.24
N THR A 69 6.05 -5.13 11.32
CA THR A 69 6.24 -6.58 11.29
C THR A 69 5.02 -7.26 11.90
N ILE A 70 4.49 -8.29 11.25
CA ILE A 70 3.37 -9.07 11.75
C ILE A 70 3.88 -10.47 12.04
N HIS A 71 3.85 -10.84 13.32
CA HIS A 71 4.23 -12.17 13.78
C HIS A 71 3.01 -13.06 14.00
N LYS A 72 3.13 -14.34 13.65
CA LYS A 72 2.17 -15.40 14.01
C LYS A 72 2.98 -16.54 14.61
N GLU A 73 2.51 -17.07 15.75
CA GLU A 73 3.24 -18.10 16.51
C GLU A 73 4.70 -17.70 16.83
N ASN A 74 4.94 -16.39 17.06
CA ASN A 74 6.26 -15.78 17.31
C ASN A 74 7.25 -15.82 16.13
N ILE A 75 6.77 -16.10 14.92
CA ILE A 75 7.56 -16.06 13.70
C ILE A 75 7.11 -14.87 12.86
N CYS A 76 8.06 -14.10 12.32
CA CYS A 76 7.72 -13.00 11.41
C CYS A 76 7.13 -13.57 10.12
N HIS A 77 5.88 -13.24 9.83
CA HIS A 77 5.19 -13.67 8.61
C HIS A 77 5.19 -12.59 7.54
N ILE A 78 4.85 -11.36 7.93
CA ILE A 78 4.65 -10.25 7.00
C ILE A 78 5.46 -9.05 7.47
N VAL A 79 6.05 -8.33 6.52
CA VAL A 79 6.68 -7.02 6.72
C VAL A 79 6.01 -6.03 5.78
N LYS A 80 5.49 -4.92 6.31
CA LYS A 80 4.90 -3.83 5.53
C LYS A 80 5.82 -2.61 5.54
N ALA A 81 6.19 -2.12 4.36
CA ALA A 81 7.06 -0.98 4.18
C ALA A 81 6.41 0.08 3.26
N PRO A 82 6.28 1.36 3.67
CA PRO A 82 6.51 1.86 5.03
C PRO A 82 5.39 1.43 6.00
N ALA A 83 5.65 1.52 7.30
CA ALA A 83 4.62 1.32 8.33
C ALA A 83 3.50 2.36 8.22
N SER A 84 2.24 1.90 8.32
CA SER A 84 1.05 2.76 8.39
C SER A 84 0.87 3.31 9.80
N ILE A 85 1.65 4.36 10.11
CA ILE A 85 1.69 5.03 11.42
C ILE A 85 1.82 6.56 11.25
N PRO A 86 1.36 7.36 12.22
CA PRO A 86 1.52 8.81 12.19
C PRO A 86 2.99 9.22 12.07
N TRP A 87 3.24 10.32 11.34
CA TRP A 87 4.58 10.88 11.13
C TRP A 87 5.38 11.06 12.44
N LYS A 88 4.74 11.56 13.51
CA LYS A 88 5.40 11.76 14.81
C LYS A 88 5.96 10.46 15.39
N ILE A 89 5.20 9.38 15.29
CA ILE A 89 5.61 8.04 15.76
C ILE A 89 6.73 7.50 14.88
N ARG A 90 6.64 7.68 13.55
CA ARG A 90 7.69 7.29 12.61
C ARG A 90 9.02 7.97 12.95
N ARG A 91 9.00 9.27 13.21
CA ARG A 91 10.19 10.03 13.63
C ARG A 91 10.73 9.51 14.96
N GLN A 92 9.87 9.32 15.96
CA GLN A 92 10.28 8.79 17.27
C GLN A 92 10.92 7.40 17.18
N ALA A 93 10.35 6.49 16.39
CA ALA A 93 10.91 5.16 16.15
C ALA A 93 12.30 5.23 15.49
N THR A 94 12.44 6.13 14.51
CA THR A 94 13.73 6.38 13.83
C THR A 94 14.77 6.93 14.80
N ASP A 95 14.40 7.90 15.64
CA ASP A 95 15.29 8.51 16.64
C ASP A 95 15.74 7.50 17.70
N ILE A 96 14.85 6.61 18.15
CA ILE A 96 15.19 5.52 19.08
C ILE A 96 16.17 4.55 18.43
N ALA A 97 15.92 4.13 17.19
CA ALA A 97 16.79 3.22 16.47
C ALA A 97 18.18 3.81 16.22
N TYR A 98 18.24 5.09 15.81
CA TYR A 98 19.49 5.83 15.66
C TYR A 98 20.29 5.86 16.96
N LYS A 99 19.66 6.22 18.08
CA LYS A 99 20.32 6.30 19.39
C LYS A 99 20.80 4.93 19.87
N ALA A 100 19.98 3.90 19.67
CA ALA A 100 20.34 2.53 20.04
C ALA A 100 21.63 2.09 19.35
N VAL A 101 21.72 2.25 18.02
CA VAL A 101 22.92 1.84 17.26
C VAL A 101 24.11 2.75 17.48
N SER A 102 23.88 4.06 17.66
CA SER A 102 24.95 5.00 17.98
C SER A 102 25.62 4.70 19.33
N SER A 103 24.94 3.98 20.23
CA SER A 103 25.48 3.55 21.52
C SER A 103 26.26 2.22 21.48
N LEU A 104 26.21 1.52 20.34
CA LEU A 104 26.91 0.24 20.15
C LEU A 104 28.26 0.48 19.47
N GLU A 105 29.14 -0.52 19.52
CA GLU A 105 30.39 -0.56 18.76
C GLU A 105 30.25 -1.42 17.49
N GLY A 106 31.17 -1.25 16.54
CA GLY A 106 31.22 -2.00 15.29
C GLY A 106 30.57 -1.31 14.08
N ALA A 107 30.81 -1.90 12.91
CA ALA A 107 30.29 -1.46 11.62
C ALA A 107 29.46 -2.58 10.98
N GLY A 108 28.43 -2.21 10.23
CA GLY A 108 27.53 -3.16 9.60
C GLY A 108 26.08 -2.68 9.62
N VAL A 109 25.17 -3.65 9.70
CA VAL A 109 23.73 -3.41 9.73
C VAL A 109 23.17 -4.01 11.01
N PHE A 110 22.26 -3.27 11.62
CA PHE A 110 21.59 -3.59 12.85
C PHE A 110 20.09 -3.49 12.61
N ALA A 111 19.33 -4.48 13.07
CA ALA A 111 17.88 -4.37 13.12
C ALA A 111 17.43 -4.05 14.53
N ILE A 112 16.56 -3.06 14.64
CA ILE A 112 16.00 -2.57 15.88
C ILE A 112 14.53 -2.94 15.84
N GLU A 113 14.12 -3.84 16.72
CA GLU A 113 12.71 -4.19 16.90
C GLU A 113 12.08 -3.33 18.00
N LEU A 114 10.87 -2.86 17.73
CA LEU A 114 10.18 -1.86 18.52
C LEU A 114 8.72 -2.28 18.74
N PHE A 115 8.15 -1.84 19.86
CA PHE A 115 6.73 -1.96 20.15
C PHE A 115 6.08 -0.59 20.18
N LEU A 116 4.97 -0.43 19.44
CA LEU A 116 4.10 0.74 19.54
C LEU A 116 2.92 0.42 20.45
N THR A 117 2.72 1.19 21.52
CA THR A 117 1.61 1.02 22.46
C THR A 117 0.39 1.87 22.08
N ARG A 118 -0.78 1.57 22.69
CA ARG A 118 -2.05 2.31 22.44
C ARG A 118 -1.95 3.80 22.74
N ASP A 119 -1.17 4.17 23.75
CA ASP A 119 -0.92 5.56 24.16
C ASP A 119 0.18 6.25 23.32
N GLY A 120 0.69 5.58 22.29
CA GLY A 120 1.66 6.16 21.35
C GLY A 120 3.11 6.11 21.83
N GLN A 121 3.44 5.33 22.87
CA GLN A 121 4.84 5.10 23.24
C GLN A 121 5.49 4.11 22.28
N VAL A 122 6.78 4.34 22.00
CA VAL A 122 7.63 3.42 21.24
C VAL A 122 8.66 2.84 22.18
N LEU A 123 8.62 1.53 22.38
CA LEU A 123 9.51 0.79 23.28
C LEU A 123 10.51 -0.03 22.46
N LEU A 124 11.77 -0.05 22.87
CA LEU A 124 12.80 -0.93 22.29
C LEU A 124 12.60 -2.36 22.80
N ASN A 125 12.41 -3.31 21.89
CA ASN A 125 12.31 -4.74 22.22
C ASN A 125 13.69 -5.40 22.18
N GLU A 126 14.34 -5.42 21.01
CA GLU A 126 15.64 -6.04 20.83
C GLU A 126 16.45 -5.40 19.70
N VAL A 127 17.76 -5.71 19.67
CA VAL A 127 18.68 -5.30 18.62
C VAL A 127 19.42 -6.51 18.08
N ALA A 128 19.35 -6.74 16.78
CA ALA A 128 20.08 -7.79 16.08
C ALA A 128 21.23 -7.19 15.26
N PRO A 129 22.51 -7.42 15.60
CA PRO A 129 23.67 -6.83 14.93
C PRO A 129 24.05 -7.59 13.65
N ARG A 130 23.08 -7.74 12.74
CA ARG A 130 23.22 -8.43 11.46
C ARG A 130 22.10 -7.99 10.51
N PRO A 131 22.24 -8.27 9.20
CA PRO A 131 21.08 -8.30 8.30
C PRO A 131 19.95 -9.15 8.91
N HIS A 132 18.73 -8.66 8.75
CA HIS A 132 17.56 -9.16 9.46
C HIS A 132 16.42 -9.52 8.53
N ASN A 133 15.57 -10.44 8.99
CA ASN A 133 14.41 -10.91 8.24
C ASN A 133 13.49 -9.75 7.86
N SER A 134 13.27 -8.85 8.82
CA SER A 134 12.47 -7.65 8.62
C SER A 134 13.06 -6.70 7.57
N GLY A 135 14.34 -6.80 7.22
CA GLY A 135 14.96 -5.98 6.18
C GLY A 135 14.96 -6.59 4.78
N HIS A 136 14.42 -7.80 4.57
CA HIS A 136 14.50 -8.47 3.27
C HIS A 136 13.80 -7.69 2.15
N HIS A 137 12.72 -6.97 2.45
CA HIS A 137 12.04 -6.08 1.50
C HIS A 137 12.97 -5.03 0.85
N THR A 138 14.10 -4.68 1.48
CA THR A 138 15.02 -3.65 0.98
C THR A 138 15.70 -4.04 -0.33
N ILE A 139 15.73 -5.34 -0.69
CA ILE A 139 16.27 -5.79 -1.97
C ILE A 139 15.48 -5.17 -3.13
N GLU A 140 14.15 -5.27 -3.08
CA GLU A 140 13.28 -4.73 -4.15
C GLU A 140 12.80 -3.30 -3.90
N SER A 141 12.60 -2.90 -2.65
CA SER A 141 11.89 -1.65 -2.34
C SER A 141 12.79 -0.44 -2.07
N CYS A 142 14.09 -0.63 -1.83
CA CYS A 142 15.03 0.45 -1.52
C CYS A 142 16.10 0.61 -2.61
N TYR A 143 16.78 1.76 -2.63
CA TYR A 143 17.91 1.98 -3.54
C TYR A 143 19.12 1.12 -3.17
N THR A 144 19.39 0.96 -1.87
CA THR A 144 20.47 0.10 -1.37
C THR A 144 19.89 -0.98 -0.48
N SER A 145 20.09 -2.26 -0.82
CA SER A 145 19.64 -3.37 0.02
C SER A 145 20.41 -3.43 1.34
N GLN A 146 19.81 -3.98 2.40
CA GLN A 146 20.51 -4.16 3.68
C GLN A 146 21.79 -4.99 3.56
N TYR A 147 21.88 -5.88 2.56
CA TYR A 147 23.04 -6.74 2.35
C TYR A 147 24.21 -5.98 1.72
N GLU A 148 23.91 -5.22 0.68
CA GLU A 148 24.88 -4.32 0.07
C GLU A 148 25.33 -3.27 1.08
N GLN A 149 24.40 -2.71 1.85
CA GLN A 149 24.68 -1.73 2.89
C GLN A 149 25.56 -2.31 3.99
N HIS A 150 25.29 -3.55 4.42
CA HIS A 150 26.13 -4.27 5.35
C HIS A 150 27.55 -4.41 4.81
N LEU A 151 27.69 -4.83 3.55
CA LEU A 151 29.00 -4.96 2.91
C LEU A 151 29.73 -3.62 2.90
N ARG A 152 29.13 -2.56 2.33
CA ARG A 152 29.70 -1.20 2.27
C ARG A 152 30.19 -0.75 3.65
N ALA A 153 29.35 -0.91 4.68
CA ALA A 153 29.68 -0.58 6.05
C ALA A 153 30.91 -1.34 6.58
N VAL A 154 30.95 -2.67 6.41
CA VAL A 154 32.05 -3.49 6.98
C VAL A 154 33.36 -3.33 6.23
N ILE A 155 33.36 -3.02 4.93
CA ILE A 155 34.59 -2.79 4.14
C ILE A 155 35.01 -1.31 4.10
N GLY A 156 34.26 -0.40 4.72
CA GLY A 156 34.61 1.01 4.82
C GLY A 156 34.35 1.82 3.54
N LEU A 157 33.39 1.40 2.72
CA LEU A 157 32.87 2.22 1.62
C LEU A 157 31.77 3.17 2.10
N PRO A 158 31.49 4.26 1.36
CA PRO A 158 30.37 5.14 1.66
C PRO A 158 29.04 4.37 1.73
N LEU A 159 28.27 4.64 2.78
CA LEU A 159 26.93 4.10 2.93
C LEU A 159 26.04 4.56 1.75
N GLY A 160 25.24 3.65 1.21
CA GLY A 160 24.28 3.94 0.16
C GLY A 160 22.97 4.55 0.69
N ASP A 161 22.14 5.03 -0.23
CA ASP A 161 20.82 5.60 0.07
C ASP A 161 19.86 4.49 0.56
N PRO A 162 19.36 4.56 1.81
CA PRO A 162 18.40 3.58 2.34
C PRO A 162 16.95 3.90 1.97
N SER A 163 16.69 4.99 1.24
CA SER A 163 15.35 5.43 0.89
C SER A 163 14.63 4.42 -0.03
N MET A 164 13.31 4.39 0.10
CA MET A 164 12.47 3.55 -0.74
C MET A 164 12.40 4.11 -2.16
N LYS A 165 12.63 3.24 -3.16
CA LYS A 165 12.43 3.54 -4.59
C LYS A 165 11.02 3.18 -5.06
N THR A 166 10.26 2.44 -4.26
CA THR A 166 8.85 2.11 -4.51
C THR A 166 7.95 2.72 -3.43
N PRO A 167 6.72 3.19 -3.77
CA PRO A 167 5.84 3.80 -2.77
C PRO A 167 5.40 2.84 -1.65
N ALA A 168 5.22 1.56 -1.97
CA ALA A 168 4.86 0.52 -1.01
C ALA A 168 5.52 -0.82 -1.34
N ALA A 169 5.74 -1.63 -0.30
CA ALA A 169 6.19 -3.00 -0.40
C ALA A 169 5.64 -3.86 0.75
N ILE A 170 5.36 -5.12 0.45
CA ILE A 170 5.10 -6.16 1.45
C ILE A 170 6.03 -7.32 1.20
N MET A 171 6.72 -7.75 2.24
CA MET A 171 7.50 -8.98 2.22
C MET A 171 6.78 -10.06 3.03
N TYR A 172 6.58 -11.22 2.42
CA TYR A 172 5.92 -12.39 2.97
C TYR A 172 6.93 -13.54 3.09
N ASN A 173 7.05 -14.15 4.26
CA ASN A 173 7.94 -15.30 4.47
C ASN A 173 7.32 -16.59 3.91
N ILE A 174 8.08 -17.30 3.08
CA ILE A 174 7.76 -18.67 2.67
C ILE A 174 8.25 -19.59 3.79
N LEU A 175 7.33 -20.07 4.62
CA LEU A 175 7.62 -21.04 5.68
C LEU A 175 7.30 -22.45 5.19
N GLY A 176 8.00 -23.44 5.73
CA GLY A 176 7.59 -24.83 5.57
C GLY A 176 6.26 -25.08 6.28
N GLU A 177 5.20 -25.32 5.54
CA GLU A 177 3.88 -25.64 6.11
C GLU A 177 3.77 -27.12 6.50
N GLU A 178 4.38 -27.98 5.68
CA GLU A 178 4.52 -29.43 5.88
C GLU A 178 5.98 -29.86 5.75
N GLU A 179 6.26 -31.11 6.11
CA GLU A 179 7.60 -31.71 5.99
C GLU A 179 7.77 -32.44 4.65
N GLY A 180 9.03 -32.55 4.21
CA GLY A 180 9.38 -33.32 3.01
C GLY A 180 8.79 -32.77 1.71
N GLU A 181 8.47 -33.68 0.78
CA GLU A 181 8.04 -33.36 -0.58
C GLU A 181 6.72 -32.58 -0.64
N ARG A 182 5.77 -32.88 0.24
CA ARG A 182 4.48 -32.18 0.25
C ARG A 182 4.62 -30.71 0.60
N GLY A 183 5.44 -30.39 1.61
CA GLY A 183 5.75 -28.99 1.93
C GLY A 183 6.51 -28.28 0.81
N PHE A 184 7.38 -28.98 0.08
CA PHE A 184 8.04 -28.46 -1.10
C PHE A 184 7.04 -28.10 -2.21
N CYS A 185 6.09 -28.99 -2.50
CA CYS A 185 5.03 -28.74 -3.49
C CYS A 185 4.16 -27.53 -3.14
N LEU A 186 3.74 -27.39 -1.87
CA LEU A 186 2.96 -26.24 -1.41
C LEU A 186 3.74 -24.92 -1.58
N ALA A 187 5.01 -24.91 -1.18
CA ALA A 187 5.88 -23.75 -1.39
C ALA A 187 6.02 -23.40 -2.88
N HIS A 188 6.18 -24.39 -3.75
CA HIS A 188 6.28 -24.16 -5.20
C HIS A 188 4.98 -23.66 -5.82
N GLN A 189 3.82 -24.11 -5.34
CA GLN A 189 2.52 -23.58 -5.78
C GLN A 189 2.37 -22.11 -5.38
N LEU A 190 2.77 -21.75 -4.15
CA LEU A 190 2.79 -20.36 -3.70
C LEU A 190 3.74 -19.51 -4.57
N ILE A 191 4.94 -20.00 -4.85
CA ILE A 191 5.92 -19.33 -5.74
C ILE A 191 5.34 -19.16 -7.14
N GLY A 192 4.70 -20.19 -7.70
CA GLY A 192 4.06 -20.14 -9.02
C GLY A 192 2.97 -19.08 -9.09
N ARG A 193 2.11 -18.99 -8.06
CA ARG A 193 1.13 -17.91 -7.95
C ARG A 193 1.80 -16.54 -7.84
N ALA A 194 2.85 -16.41 -7.04
CA ALA A 194 3.58 -15.15 -6.87
C ALA A 194 4.21 -14.65 -8.17
N LEU A 195 4.75 -15.55 -8.99
CA LEU A 195 5.33 -15.22 -10.30
C LEU A 195 4.31 -14.61 -11.29
N SER A 196 3.01 -14.83 -11.08
CA SER A 196 1.94 -14.21 -11.88
C SER A 196 1.62 -12.76 -11.46
N ILE A 197 2.12 -12.31 -10.31
CA ILE A 197 1.82 -11.00 -9.75
C ILE A 197 2.88 -9.99 -10.23
N LYS A 198 2.43 -8.95 -10.94
CA LYS A 198 3.30 -7.84 -11.35
C LYS A 198 3.89 -7.15 -10.11
N GLY A 199 5.22 -7.03 -10.07
CA GLY A 199 5.94 -6.43 -8.95
C GLY A 199 6.30 -7.40 -7.82
N ALA A 200 6.00 -8.70 -7.95
CA ALA A 200 6.47 -9.71 -7.02
C ALA A 200 7.87 -10.23 -7.42
N ALA A 201 8.77 -10.30 -6.45
CA ALA A 201 10.06 -10.97 -6.56
C ALA A 201 10.14 -12.10 -5.53
N ILE A 202 10.72 -13.23 -5.92
CA ILE A 202 10.85 -14.41 -5.09
C ILE A 202 12.31 -14.68 -4.80
N HIS A 203 12.61 -14.91 -3.53
CA HIS A 203 13.92 -15.33 -3.04
C HIS A 203 13.80 -16.69 -2.38
N TRP A 204 14.24 -17.73 -3.09
CA TRP A 204 14.30 -19.10 -2.58
C TRP A 204 15.69 -19.39 -2.03
N TYR A 205 15.78 -19.90 -0.80
CA TYR A 205 17.06 -20.13 -0.13
C TYR A 205 17.67 -21.50 -0.38
N ASP A 206 16.98 -22.36 -1.15
CA ASP A 206 17.42 -23.70 -1.51
C ASP A 206 17.94 -24.54 -0.33
N LYS A 207 17.16 -24.53 0.76
CA LYS A 207 17.51 -25.32 1.94
C LYS A 207 17.21 -26.81 1.68
N PRO A 208 18.12 -27.72 2.02
CA PRO A 208 18.06 -29.13 1.60
C PRO A 208 16.88 -29.91 2.18
N GLU A 209 16.27 -29.43 3.27
CA GLU A 209 15.16 -30.11 3.94
C GLU A 209 14.03 -29.14 4.24
N MET A 210 12.82 -29.54 3.84
CA MET A 210 11.59 -28.87 4.22
C MET A 210 11.16 -29.31 5.63
N ARG A 211 11.15 -28.37 6.56
CA ARG A 211 10.72 -28.60 7.95
C ARG A 211 9.64 -27.59 8.32
N LYS A 212 8.69 -28.00 9.14
CA LYS A 212 7.62 -27.12 9.59
C LYS A 212 8.18 -25.84 10.24
N GLN A 213 7.60 -24.68 9.90
CA GLN A 213 7.99 -23.34 10.35
C GLN A 213 9.41 -22.89 9.96
N ARG A 214 10.17 -23.68 9.18
CA ARG A 214 11.48 -23.27 8.69
C ARG A 214 11.30 -22.20 7.61
N LYS A 215 12.02 -21.08 7.71
CA LYS A 215 12.07 -20.04 6.68
C LYS A 215 12.78 -20.58 5.43
N MET A 216 12.04 -20.86 4.36
CA MET A 216 12.57 -21.44 3.11
C MET A 216 12.86 -20.40 2.04
N GLY A 217 12.21 -19.25 2.14
CA GLY A 217 12.40 -18.13 1.23
C GLY A 217 11.54 -16.96 1.66
N HIS A 218 11.45 -15.96 0.79
CA HIS A 218 10.49 -14.88 0.93
C HIS A 218 10.02 -14.38 -0.44
N ILE A 219 8.89 -13.69 -0.42
CA ILE A 219 8.31 -13.02 -1.56
C ILE A 219 8.22 -11.54 -1.19
N THR A 220 8.75 -10.66 -2.02
CA THR A 220 8.55 -9.21 -1.88
C THR A 220 7.65 -8.73 -3.01
N ILE A 221 6.51 -8.14 -2.68
CA ILE A 221 5.59 -7.51 -3.63
C ILE A 221 5.74 -6.00 -3.48
N VAL A 222 6.04 -5.29 -4.58
CA VAL A 222 6.12 -3.82 -4.61
C VAL A 222 4.97 -3.24 -5.44
N GLY A 223 4.52 -2.03 -5.08
CA GLY A 223 3.40 -1.38 -5.77
C GLY A 223 3.29 0.11 -5.49
N SER A 224 2.31 0.75 -6.12
CA SER A 224 2.05 2.19 -6.03
C SER A 224 1.40 2.62 -4.72
N SER A 225 0.77 1.70 -3.99
CA SER A 225 0.17 1.97 -2.68
C SER A 225 0.16 0.72 -1.80
N MET A 226 0.07 0.89 -0.48
CA MET A 226 -0.03 -0.24 0.44
C MET A 226 -1.29 -1.07 0.18
N GLY A 227 -2.42 -0.43 -0.11
CA GLY A 227 -3.68 -1.13 -0.41
C GLY A 227 -3.59 -2.03 -1.65
N THR A 228 -2.90 -1.58 -2.70
CA THR A 228 -2.66 -2.39 -3.91
C THR A 228 -1.85 -3.65 -3.58
N VAL A 229 -0.78 -3.49 -2.81
CA VAL A 229 0.10 -4.60 -2.45
C VAL A 229 -0.59 -5.57 -1.48
N GLU A 230 -1.40 -5.07 -0.55
CA GLU A 230 -2.22 -5.90 0.35
C GLU A 230 -3.24 -6.74 -0.44
N ALA A 231 -3.91 -6.16 -1.43
CA ALA A 231 -4.85 -6.88 -2.27
C ALA A 231 -4.16 -7.99 -3.09
N GLN A 232 -2.98 -7.70 -3.65
CA GLN A 232 -2.17 -8.70 -4.34
C GLN A 232 -1.72 -9.84 -3.41
N LEU A 233 -1.31 -9.52 -2.18
CA LEU A 233 -0.98 -10.54 -1.18
C LEU A 233 -2.20 -11.38 -0.81
N ASN A 234 -3.38 -10.76 -0.64
CA ASN A 234 -4.60 -11.50 -0.34
C ASN A 234 -4.96 -12.44 -1.49
N ALA A 235 -4.87 -11.98 -2.74
CA ALA A 235 -5.08 -12.82 -3.92
C ALA A 235 -4.06 -13.98 -4.00
N LEU A 236 -2.81 -13.74 -3.60
CA LEU A 236 -1.78 -14.78 -3.52
C LEU A 236 -2.12 -15.87 -2.50
N LEU A 237 -2.73 -15.51 -1.37
CA LEU A 237 -2.98 -16.42 -0.25
C LEU A 237 -4.32 -17.17 -0.35
N SER A 238 -5.31 -16.66 -1.09
CA SER A 238 -6.59 -17.36 -1.30
C SER A 238 -6.39 -18.71 -2.03
N GLU A 239 -6.86 -19.81 -1.42
CA GLU A 239 -6.70 -21.19 -1.91
C GLU A 239 -7.71 -21.63 -2.99
N GLU A 240 -8.57 -20.74 -3.48
CA GLU A 240 -9.59 -21.11 -4.47
C GLU A 240 -9.00 -21.15 -5.89
N GLY A 241 -8.75 -22.37 -6.35
CA GLY A 241 -8.47 -22.65 -7.75
C GLY A 241 -9.65 -22.27 -8.66
N ARG A 242 -9.31 -21.68 -9.80
CA ARG A 242 -10.10 -21.60 -11.05
C ARG A 242 -11.49 -20.96 -10.93
N ASP A 243 -11.52 -19.65 -11.05
CA ASP A 243 -12.06 -18.98 -12.26
C ASP A 243 -11.69 -17.49 -12.19
N CYS A 244 -10.44 -17.15 -12.49
CA CYS A 244 -10.06 -15.75 -12.63
C CYS A 244 -10.27 -15.31 -14.08
N GLN A 245 -11.53 -15.09 -14.45
CA GLN A 245 -11.78 -13.84 -15.14
C GLN A 245 -11.33 -12.75 -14.16
N SER A 246 -10.25 -12.07 -14.52
CA SER A 246 -9.63 -11.01 -13.73
C SER A 246 -10.69 -9.98 -13.30
N ALA A 247 -11.18 -10.07 -12.07
CA ALA A 247 -11.87 -8.96 -11.45
C ALA A 247 -10.78 -7.93 -11.13
N VAL A 248 -10.43 -7.12 -12.11
CA VAL A 248 -9.44 -6.05 -11.97
C VAL A 248 -9.95 -5.14 -10.85
N GLN A 249 -9.14 -4.98 -9.80
CA GLN A 249 -9.51 -4.15 -8.66
C GLN A 249 -9.68 -2.69 -9.14
N PRO A 250 -10.82 -2.04 -8.87
CA PRO A 250 -11.12 -0.73 -9.45
C PRO A 250 -10.24 0.36 -8.85
N CYS A 251 -9.52 1.09 -9.70
CA CYS A 251 -8.73 2.27 -9.31
C CYS A 251 -9.57 3.55 -9.28
N VAL A 252 -10.64 3.63 -10.07
CA VAL A 252 -11.54 4.78 -10.12
C VAL A 252 -12.96 4.39 -9.73
N GLY A 253 -13.59 5.15 -8.84
CA GLY A 253 -15.00 4.98 -8.48
C GLY A 253 -15.88 5.97 -9.23
N ILE A 254 -16.75 5.51 -10.13
CA ILE A 254 -17.80 6.33 -10.75
C ILE A 254 -19.08 6.16 -9.94
N ILE A 255 -19.55 7.23 -9.32
CA ILE A 255 -20.80 7.24 -8.55
C ILE A 255 -21.78 8.28 -9.07
N MET A 256 -23.07 7.96 -8.96
CA MET A 256 -24.14 8.86 -9.37
C MET A 256 -25.35 8.77 -8.44
N GLY A 257 -26.10 9.87 -8.34
CA GLY A 257 -27.26 9.96 -7.45
C GLY A 257 -28.47 9.16 -7.93
N SER A 258 -28.60 9.01 -9.26
CA SER A 258 -29.62 8.17 -9.90
C SER A 258 -29.12 7.59 -11.22
N ASP A 259 -29.80 6.56 -11.69
CA ASP A 259 -29.70 6.02 -13.04
C ASP A 259 -29.93 7.07 -14.15
N SER A 260 -30.73 8.11 -13.90
CA SER A 260 -30.92 9.23 -14.84
C SER A 260 -29.64 9.99 -15.17
N ASP A 261 -28.60 9.92 -14.32
CA ASP A 261 -27.31 10.55 -14.54
C ASP A 261 -26.39 9.69 -15.44
N LEU A 262 -26.68 8.39 -15.59
CA LEU A 262 -25.86 7.43 -16.33
C LEU A 262 -25.60 7.82 -17.79
N PRO A 263 -26.56 8.38 -18.57
CA PRO A 263 -26.32 8.79 -19.94
C PRO A 263 -25.18 9.81 -20.11
N VAL A 264 -24.94 10.63 -19.09
CA VAL A 264 -23.80 11.55 -19.02
C VAL A 264 -22.57 10.83 -18.48
N MET A 265 -22.71 10.15 -17.33
CA MET A 265 -21.59 9.54 -16.62
C MET A 265 -20.89 8.41 -17.38
N LYS A 266 -21.57 7.75 -18.33
CA LYS A 266 -20.96 6.73 -19.20
C LYS A 266 -19.77 7.26 -20.00
N ASP A 267 -19.71 8.56 -20.29
CA ASP A 267 -18.61 9.12 -21.07
C ASP A 267 -17.31 9.20 -20.24
N ALA A 268 -17.40 9.28 -18.90
CA ALA A 268 -16.24 9.08 -18.04
C ALA A 268 -15.75 7.62 -18.11
N ALA A 269 -16.66 6.66 -18.04
CA ALA A 269 -16.34 5.23 -18.15
C ALA A 269 -15.64 4.90 -19.47
N ARG A 270 -16.13 5.42 -20.60
CA ARG A 270 -15.50 5.26 -21.92
C ARG A 270 -14.06 5.77 -21.98
N ILE A 271 -13.79 6.91 -21.34
CA ILE A 271 -12.42 7.42 -21.25
C ILE A 271 -11.56 6.47 -20.42
N LEU A 272 -12.04 5.99 -19.28
CA LEU A 272 -11.28 5.05 -18.47
C LEU A 272 -11.03 3.72 -19.21
N ASP A 273 -12.00 3.22 -19.98
CA ASP A 273 -11.83 2.07 -20.89
C ASP A 273 -10.72 2.33 -21.93
N ALA A 274 -10.74 3.49 -22.59
CA ALA A 274 -9.75 3.85 -23.61
C ALA A 274 -8.32 3.93 -23.07
N PHE A 275 -8.18 4.23 -21.78
CA PHE A 275 -6.89 4.30 -21.08
C PHE A 275 -6.52 3.02 -20.33
N ASP A 276 -7.37 1.98 -20.38
CA ASP A 276 -7.22 0.72 -19.62
C ASP A 276 -7.12 0.94 -18.10
N VAL A 277 -7.87 1.92 -17.59
CA VAL A 277 -7.94 2.21 -16.16
C VAL A 277 -9.13 1.45 -15.57
N PRO A 278 -8.93 0.55 -14.60
CA PRO A 278 -10.03 -0.19 -14.01
C PRO A 278 -10.91 0.71 -13.14
N TYR A 279 -12.23 0.56 -13.28
CA TYR A 279 -13.19 1.36 -12.54
C TYR A 279 -14.41 0.54 -12.09
N GLU A 280 -15.14 1.10 -11.14
CA GLU A 280 -16.48 0.62 -10.78
C GLU A 280 -17.52 1.70 -11.07
N VAL A 281 -18.75 1.29 -11.35
CA VAL A 281 -19.90 2.19 -11.53
C VAL A 281 -20.97 1.83 -10.51
N ARG A 282 -21.41 2.78 -9.68
CA ARG A 282 -22.44 2.55 -8.66
C ARG A 282 -23.45 3.69 -8.57
N ILE A 283 -24.69 3.36 -8.19
CA ILE A 283 -25.70 4.34 -7.80
C ILE A 283 -25.60 4.55 -6.29
N VAL A 284 -25.27 5.77 -5.88
CA VAL A 284 -25.07 6.19 -4.49
C VAL A 284 -25.73 7.54 -4.30
N SER A 285 -26.84 7.58 -3.56
CA SER A 285 -27.66 8.78 -3.41
C SER A 285 -27.37 9.47 -2.08
N ALA A 286 -26.89 10.71 -2.13
CA ALA A 286 -26.63 11.52 -0.93
C ALA A 286 -27.91 11.78 -0.11
N HIS A 287 -29.06 11.90 -0.78
CA HIS A 287 -30.33 12.26 -0.13
C HIS A 287 -31.19 11.05 0.24
N ARG A 288 -31.06 9.95 -0.50
CA ARG A 288 -31.93 8.76 -0.34
C ARG A 288 -31.25 7.60 0.38
N THR A 289 -29.94 7.46 0.23
CA THR A 289 -29.15 6.37 0.84
C THR A 289 -27.88 6.91 1.51
N PRO A 290 -28.00 7.85 2.47
CA PRO A 290 -26.85 8.52 3.09
C PRO A 290 -25.89 7.55 3.79
N ASP A 291 -26.39 6.46 4.40
CA ASP A 291 -25.55 5.44 5.03
C ASP A 291 -24.68 4.68 4.02
N VAL A 292 -25.23 4.40 2.83
CA VAL A 292 -24.49 3.73 1.74
C VAL A 292 -23.41 4.64 1.21
N MET A 293 -23.73 5.93 1.01
CA MET A 293 -22.77 6.94 0.60
C MET A 293 -21.64 7.09 1.63
N PHE A 294 -21.98 7.13 2.91
CA PHE A 294 -20.99 7.23 3.99
C PHE A 294 -20.02 6.06 3.98
N ARG A 295 -20.55 4.82 3.93
CA ARG A 295 -19.72 3.60 3.88
C ARG A 295 -18.87 3.56 2.61
N TYR A 296 -19.44 3.93 1.47
CA TYR A 296 -18.74 3.97 0.20
C TYR A 296 -17.51 4.89 0.26
N ALA A 297 -17.72 6.14 0.69
CA ALA A 297 -16.67 7.16 0.73
C ALA A 297 -15.59 6.84 1.77
N SER A 298 -15.99 6.42 2.97
CA SER A 298 -15.07 6.12 4.08
C SER A 298 -14.17 4.92 3.80
N SER A 299 -14.68 3.91 3.08
CA SER A 299 -13.92 2.70 2.74
C SER A 299 -13.23 2.74 1.37
N ALA A 300 -13.43 3.80 0.57
CA ALA A 300 -12.94 3.85 -0.81
C ALA A 300 -11.42 3.63 -0.91
N GLN A 301 -10.64 4.27 -0.03
CA GLN A 301 -9.19 4.15 0.00
C GLN A 301 -8.72 2.72 0.33
N GLU A 302 -9.38 2.07 1.29
CA GLU A 302 -9.08 0.68 1.68
C GLU A 302 -9.39 -0.32 0.55
N ARG A 303 -10.40 0.00 -0.28
CA ARG A 303 -10.76 -0.80 -1.45
C ARG A 303 -9.81 -0.62 -2.64
N GLY A 304 -8.80 0.24 -2.53
CA GLY A 304 -7.84 0.52 -3.59
C GLY A 304 -8.26 1.61 -4.58
N ILE A 305 -9.36 2.30 -4.33
CA ILE A 305 -9.79 3.44 -5.15
C ILE A 305 -8.83 4.60 -4.88
N GLN A 306 -8.42 5.26 -5.96
CA GLN A 306 -7.50 6.39 -5.94
C GLN A 306 -8.17 7.70 -6.34
N VAL A 307 -9.20 7.67 -7.19
CA VAL A 307 -9.98 8.85 -7.61
C VAL A 307 -11.46 8.50 -7.63
N ILE A 308 -12.33 9.42 -7.19
CA ILE A 308 -13.79 9.25 -7.28
C ILE A 308 -14.35 10.29 -8.25
N ILE A 309 -15.13 9.84 -9.23
CA ILE A 309 -15.91 10.69 -10.13
C ILE A 309 -17.37 10.63 -9.69
N ALA A 310 -17.90 11.76 -9.22
CA ALA A 310 -19.25 11.85 -8.70
C ALA A 310 -20.13 12.74 -9.58
N GLY A 311 -21.19 12.16 -10.15
CA GLY A 311 -22.19 12.88 -10.95
C GLY A 311 -23.46 13.13 -10.16
N ALA A 312 -24.00 14.34 -10.25
CA ALA A 312 -25.32 14.66 -9.71
C ALA A 312 -25.96 15.85 -10.43
N GLY A 313 -27.28 15.75 -10.62
CA GLY A 313 -28.12 16.86 -11.09
C GLY A 313 -29.03 17.41 -9.98
N GLY A 314 -29.49 18.65 -10.16
CA GLY A 314 -30.38 19.35 -9.23
C GLY A 314 -29.63 19.94 -8.03
N ALA A 315 -30.12 19.66 -6.81
CA ALA A 315 -29.40 19.92 -5.57
C ALA A 315 -28.22 18.93 -5.41
N ALA A 316 -27.20 19.12 -6.24
CA ALA A 316 -26.10 18.19 -6.53
C ALA A 316 -25.07 18.06 -5.40
N HIS A 317 -25.50 17.57 -4.23
CA HIS A 317 -24.65 17.46 -3.04
C HIS A 317 -23.68 16.27 -3.05
N LEU A 318 -23.90 15.26 -3.89
CA LEU A 318 -23.13 14.01 -3.84
C LEU A 318 -21.61 14.21 -3.90
N PRO A 319 -21.04 15.00 -4.83
CA PRO A 319 -19.58 15.17 -4.89
C PRO A 319 -19.02 15.81 -3.62
N GLY A 320 -19.70 16.84 -3.12
CA GLY A 320 -19.26 17.56 -1.92
C GLY A 320 -19.34 16.72 -0.65
N MET A 321 -20.42 15.95 -0.50
CA MET A 321 -20.59 15.03 0.63
C MET A 321 -19.52 13.94 0.63
N VAL A 322 -19.25 13.33 -0.53
CA VAL A 322 -18.21 12.30 -0.66
C VAL A 322 -16.82 12.87 -0.35
N ALA A 323 -16.51 14.07 -0.87
CA ALA A 323 -15.24 14.75 -0.60
C ALA A 323 -15.01 15.07 0.89
N SER A 324 -16.07 15.25 1.67
CA SER A 324 -15.96 15.47 3.13
C SER A 324 -15.65 14.21 3.94
N LEU A 325 -15.80 13.03 3.34
CA LEU A 325 -15.72 11.74 4.01
C LEU A 325 -14.52 10.89 3.56
N THR A 326 -13.72 11.39 2.62
CA THR A 326 -12.58 10.65 2.06
C THR A 326 -11.40 11.58 1.82
N PRO A 327 -10.15 11.12 2.04
CA PRO A 327 -8.97 11.89 1.67
C PRO A 327 -8.65 11.80 0.16
N LEU A 328 -9.37 10.97 -0.60
CA LEU A 328 -9.16 10.78 -2.03
C LEU A 328 -9.65 12.01 -2.83
N PRO A 329 -9.00 12.33 -3.97
CA PRO A 329 -9.51 13.31 -4.92
C PRO A 329 -10.93 12.95 -5.39
N VAL A 330 -11.82 13.95 -5.34
CA VAL A 330 -13.18 13.84 -5.87
C VAL A 330 -13.36 14.82 -7.04
N ILE A 331 -13.76 14.27 -8.18
CA ILE A 331 -14.11 15.02 -9.38
C ILE A 331 -15.63 15.11 -9.46
N GLY A 332 -16.16 16.33 -9.43
CA GLY A 332 -17.59 16.58 -9.51
C GLY A 332 -18.03 16.84 -10.94
N VAL A 333 -19.03 16.09 -11.41
CA VAL A 333 -19.68 16.28 -12.72
C VAL A 333 -21.07 16.87 -12.51
N PRO A 334 -21.28 18.16 -12.79
CA PRO A 334 -22.61 18.74 -12.76
C PRO A 334 -23.45 18.13 -13.88
N VAL A 335 -24.54 17.45 -13.54
CA VAL A 335 -25.48 16.89 -14.52
C VAL A 335 -26.62 17.88 -14.72
N ARG A 336 -26.96 18.17 -15.98
CA ARG A 336 -28.07 19.06 -16.31
C ARG A 336 -29.39 18.45 -15.81
N ALA A 337 -30.00 19.11 -14.82
CA ALA A 337 -31.37 18.85 -14.41
C ALA A 337 -32.38 19.55 -15.35
N SER A 338 -33.67 19.26 -15.15
CA SER A 338 -34.77 19.82 -15.95
C SER A 338 -35.00 21.32 -15.78
N VAL A 339 -34.47 21.92 -14.71
CA VAL A 339 -34.62 23.35 -14.39
C VAL A 339 -33.22 23.97 -14.27
N LEU A 340 -33.04 25.21 -14.73
CA LEU A 340 -31.78 25.99 -14.69
C LEU A 340 -30.61 25.42 -15.50
N ASP A 341 -30.85 24.49 -16.42
CA ASP A 341 -29.87 23.95 -17.38
C ASP A 341 -28.55 23.42 -16.78
N GLY A 342 -28.57 23.04 -15.49
CA GLY A 342 -27.41 22.55 -14.74
C GLY A 342 -26.60 23.62 -14.03
N LEU A 343 -27.02 24.90 -14.06
CA LEU A 343 -26.39 25.96 -13.29
C LEU A 343 -26.48 25.71 -11.78
N ASP A 344 -27.62 25.20 -11.32
CA ASP A 344 -27.85 24.76 -9.95
C ASP A 344 -26.85 23.69 -9.51
N SER A 345 -26.64 22.70 -10.39
CA SER A 345 -25.72 21.59 -10.17
C SER A 345 -24.27 22.09 -10.16
N LEU A 346 -23.93 22.98 -11.09
CA LEU A 346 -22.59 23.58 -11.16
C LEU A 346 -22.27 24.38 -9.89
N LEU A 347 -23.17 25.28 -9.49
CA LEU A 347 -22.99 26.10 -8.31
C LEU A 347 -22.92 25.26 -7.04
N SER A 348 -23.73 24.19 -6.94
CA SER A 348 -23.69 23.25 -5.81
C SER A 348 -22.37 22.51 -5.69
N ILE A 349 -21.71 22.19 -6.80
CA ILE A 349 -20.48 21.38 -6.80
C ILE A 349 -19.24 22.26 -6.72
N VAL A 350 -19.22 23.44 -7.36
CA VAL A 350 -18.05 24.33 -7.38
C VAL A 350 -17.89 25.13 -6.08
N GLN A 351 -18.98 25.48 -5.40
CA GLN A 351 -18.96 26.31 -4.18
C GLN A 351 -18.78 25.48 -2.91
N MET A 352 -17.61 24.86 -2.75
CA MET A 352 -17.31 24.04 -1.57
C MET A 352 -16.72 24.86 -0.39
N PRO A 353 -17.05 24.51 0.87
CA PRO A 353 -16.42 25.11 2.04
C PRO A 353 -14.92 24.80 2.12
N ARG A 354 -14.18 25.66 2.84
CA ARG A 354 -12.74 25.47 3.10
C ARG A 354 -12.48 24.10 3.74
N GLY A 355 -11.51 23.37 3.19
CA GLY A 355 -11.12 22.06 3.68
C GLY A 355 -11.80 20.86 3.00
N VAL A 356 -12.76 21.10 2.09
CA VAL A 356 -13.46 20.03 1.34
C VAL A 356 -13.37 20.30 -0.17
N PRO A 357 -12.18 20.20 -0.79
CA PRO A 357 -12.01 20.53 -2.20
C PRO A 357 -12.70 19.50 -3.12
N VAL A 358 -13.36 19.99 -4.16
CA VAL A 358 -13.89 19.19 -5.26
C VAL A 358 -13.37 19.75 -6.58
N ALA A 359 -12.87 18.88 -7.47
CA ALA A 359 -12.46 19.28 -8.81
C ALA A 359 -13.68 19.25 -9.74
N THR A 360 -14.29 20.40 -9.98
CA THR A 360 -15.52 20.52 -10.76
C THR A 360 -15.22 20.66 -12.25
N VAL A 361 -15.82 19.80 -13.09
CA VAL A 361 -15.79 19.93 -14.56
C VAL A 361 -17.02 20.69 -15.07
N ALA A 362 -17.04 20.99 -16.37
CA ALA A 362 -18.19 21.64 -17.00
C ALA A 362 -19.46 20.78 -16.92
N VAL A 363 -20.63 21.43 -17.02
CA VAL A 363 -21.94 20.75 -17.02
C VAL A 363 -21.98 19.68 -18.11
N ASN A 364 -22.46 18.49 -17.76
CA ASN A 364 -22.51 17.28 -18.59
C ASN A 364 -21.17 16.77 -19.15
N ASN A 365 -20.04 17.26 -18.64
CA ASN A 365 -18.73 16.93 -19.20
C ASN A 365 -18.03 15.79 -18.45
N ALA A 366 -18.66 14.62 -18.44
CA ALA A 366 -18.08 13.41 -17.84
C ALA A 366 -16.81 12.95 -18.57
N THR A 367 -16.68 13.22 -19.87
CA THR A 367 -15.44 12.99 -20.64
C THR A 367 -14.24 13.65 -19.97
N ASN A 368 -14.34 14.94 -19.65
CA ASN A 368 -13.27 15.65 -18.96
C ASN A 368 -13.05 15.14 -17.53
N ALA A 369 -14.07 14.59 -16.88
CA ALA A 369 -13.91 13.97 -15.58
C ALA A 369 -13.06 12.70 -15.65
N GLY A 370 -13.31 11.85 -16.66
CA GLY A 370 -12.47 10.70 -16.96
C GLY A 370 -11.02 11.10 -17.28
N LEU A 371 -10.83 12.08 -18.18
CA LEU A 371 -9.49 12.58 -18.55
C LEU A 371 -8.76 13.19 -17.35
N LEU A 372 -9.47 13.92 -16.48
CA LEU A 372 -8.89 14.49 -15.28
C LEU A 372 -8.50 13.39 -14.27
N ALA A 373 -9.30 12.32 -14.14
CA ALA A 373 -8.94 11.16 -13.33
C ALA A 373 -7.67 10.48 -13.87
N VAL A 374 -7.58 10.26 -15.18
CA VAL A 374 -6.37 9.72 -15.84
C VAL A 374 -5.16 10.61 -15.54
N ARG A 375 -5.29 11.94 -15.65
CA ARG A 375 -4.20 12.87 -15.32
C ARG A 375 -3.77 12.82 -13.86
N MET A 376 -4.73 12.71 -12.93
CA MET A 376 -4.44 12.56 -11.50
C MET A 376 -3.66 11.26 -11.23
N LEU A 377 -4.08 10.15 -11.84
CA LEU A 377 -3.41 8.85 -11.73
C LEU A 377 -2.01 8.87 -12.40
N GLY A 378 -1.90 9.51 -13.57
CA GLY A 378 -0.67 9.61 -14.35
C GLY A 378 0.47 10.37 -13.65
N VAL A 379 0.19 11.14 -12.59
CA VAL A 379 1.25 11.71 -11.73
C VAL A 379 2.10 10.60 -11.09
N GLY A 380 1.48 9.47 -10.75
CA GLY A 380 2.16 8.32 -10.14
C GLY A 380 2.41 7.15 -11.09
N ASP A 381 1.90 7.19 -12.32
CA ASP A 381 2.01 6.12 -13.33
C ASP A 381 2.57 6.65 -14.66
N PRO A 382 3.86 6.39 -14.96
CA PRO A 382 4.51 6.84 -16.19
C PRO A 382 3.87 6.31 -17.48
N ASP A 383 3.25 5.13 -17.45
CA ASP A 383 2.60 4.55 -18.64
C ASP A 383 1.30 5.28 -18.96
N LEU A 384 0.47 5.54 -17.94
CA LEU A 384 -0.72 6.38 -18.10
C LEU A 384 -0.36 7.81 -18.52
N LEU A 385 0.74 8.36 -18.02
CA LEU A 385 1.23 9.67 -18.45
C LEU A 385 1.59 9.67 -19.95
N ALA A 386 2.29 8.64 -20.42
CA ALA A 386 2.65 8.50 -21.83
C ALA A 386 1.41 8.34 -22.72
N ARG A 387 0.43 7.51 -22.32
CA ARG A 387 -0.85 7.37 -23.03
C ARG A 387 -1.61 8.69 -23.09
N MET A 388 -1.58 9.48 -22.01
CA MET A 388 -2.22 10.81 -21.97
C MET A 388 -1.50 11.79 -22.90
N SER A 389 -0.17 11.75 -22.97
CA SER A 389 0.58 12.54 -23.96
C SER A 389 0.22 12.13 -25.39
N GLN A 390 0.12 10.83 -25.68
CA GLN A 390 -0.30 10.34 -26.99
C GLN A 390 -1.72 10.82 -27.35
N TYR A 391 -2.68 10.69 -26.43
CA TYR A 391 -4.05 11.18 -26.63
C TYR A 391 -4.08 12.69 -26.98
N GLN A 392 -3.20 13.50 -26.40
CA GLN A 392 -3.10 14.93 -26.74
C GLN A 392 -2.59 15.15 -28.16
N GLU A 393 -1.62 14.35 -28.62
CA GLU A 393 -1.13 14.43 -29.99
C GLU A 393 -2.18 13.92 -30.99
N ASP A 394 -2.85 12.80 -30.70
CA ASP A 394 -3.95 12.27 -31.52
C ASP A 394 -5.08 13.30 -31.67
N THR A 395 -5.44 13.98 -30.57
CA THR A 395 -6.47 15.05 -30.60
C THR A 395 -6.01 16.23 -31.47
N LYS A 396 -4.72 16.55 -31.47
CA LYS A 396 -4.15 17.61 -32.30
C LYS A 396 -4.17 17.22 -33.78
N GLU A 397 -3.79 15.98 -34.11
CA GLU A 397 -3.86 15.44 -35.48
C GLU A 397 -5.30 15.40 -36.00
N ASP A 398 -6.26 15.00 -35.17
CA ASP A 398 -7.69 15.02 -35.49
C ASP A 398 -8.19 16.43 -35.83
N VAL A 399 -7.77 17.43 -35.07
CA VAL A 399 -8.14 18.84 -35.32
C VAL A 399 -7.52 19.33 -36.62
N LEU A 400 -6.25 19.00 -36.89
CA LEU A 400 -5.58 19.36 -38.15
C LEU A 400 -6.28 18.70 -39.35
N THR A 401 -6.62 17.42 -39.25
CA THR A 401 -7.35 16.69 -40.30
C THR A 401 -8.73 17.29 -40.56
N LYS A 402 -9.47 17.66 -39.50
CA LYS A 402 -10.77 18.35 -39.64
C LYS A 402 -10.61 19.74 -40.26
N ALA A 403 -9.55 20.47 -39.91
CA ALA A 403 -9.25 21.77 -40.48
C ALA A 403 -8.91 21.68 -41.97
N GLU A 404 -8.10 20.71 -42.39
CA GLU A 404 -7.79 20.44 -43.80
C GLU A 404 -9.05 20.04 -44.58
N LYS A 405 -9.89 19.18 -44.01
CA LYS A 405 -11.18 18.79 -44.61
C LYS A 405 -12.08 20.02 -44.82
N LEU A 406 -12.21 20.86 -43.79
CA LEU A 406 -12.98 22.10 -43.86
C LEU A 406 -12.43 23.08 -44.91
N GLN A 407 -11.11 23.21 -45.02
CA GLN A 407 -10.48 24.05 -46.04
C GLN A 407 -10.70 23.52 -47.46
N ARG A 408 -10.67 22.20 -47.64
CA ARG A 408 -10.82 21.54 -48.94
C ARG A 408 -12.27 21.56 -49.44
N GLU A 409 -13.22 21.28 -48.56
CA GLU A 409 -14.64 21.06 -48.92
C GLU A 409 -15.48 22.34 -48.74
N GLY A 410 -14.97 23.34 -48.03
CA GLY A 410 -15.72 24.53 -47.65
C GLY A 410 -16.74 24.26 -46.54
N TRP A 411 -17.12 25.31 -45.81
CA TRP A 411 -17.99 25.17 -44.63
C TRP A 411 -19.41 24.68 -44.97
N GLU A 412 -19.93 24.99 -46.16
CA GLU A 412 -21.27 24.60 -46.62
C GLU A 412 -21.39 23.09 -46.86
N SER A 413 -20.38 22.48 -47.50
CA SER A 413 -20.33 21.03 -47.71
C SER A 413 -19.96 20.27 -46.43
N TYR A 414 -19.19 20.88 -45.53
CA TYR A 414 -18.79 20.25 -44.26
C TYR A 414 -19.94 20.10 -43.26
N LEU A 415 -20.94 20.99 -43.30
CA LEU A 415 -22.12 20.97 -42.43
C LEU A 415 -23.27 20.09 -42.96
N SER A 416 -23.17 19.60 -44.20
CA SER A 416 -24.16 18.74 -44.85
C SER A 416 -23.60 17.30 -44.89
N PRO A 417 -23.90 16.45 -43.89
CA PRO A 417 -23.23 15.15 -43.72
C PRO A 417 -23.48 14.14 -44.83
#